data_AF-A0A9Q0PGP8-F1
#
_entry.id   AF-A0A9Q0PGP8-F1
#
_cell.length_a   1.000
_cell.length_b   1.000
_cell.length_c   1.000
_cell.angle_alpha   90.00
_cell.angle_beta   90.00
_cell.angle_gamma   90.00
#
_symmetry.space_group_name_H-M   'P 1'
#
loop_
_entity.id
_entity.type
_entity.pdbx_description
1 polymer ?
#
loop_
_entity_poly.entity_id
_entity_poly.type
_entity_poly.pdbx_seq_one_letter_code
_entity_poly.pdbx_strand_id
1 'polypeptide(L)'
;MFVEIGSTEEYWRRQDAAQAIALLVWRGLGLGGGITEGDWGRNGGSNKILFGIGGGHYAPRHMDIVIKDGVWVGHLLSGYSLLMEDPGQSKTQLNTEAVHGTWREAIIVAFEATKSAFPGGEILAHLDHKSFKSWQRNAITTFLVEQNIKIGKPSDFS
;
A
#
# COMPACT_ATOMS: atom_id res chain seq x y z
N MET A 1 3.98 -7.92 9.92
CA MET A 1 3.91 -8.47 8.55
C MET A 1 3.52 -9.92 8.65
N PHE A 2 2.65 -10.40 7.75
CA PHE A 2 2.34 -11.82 7.59
C PHE A 2 2.98 -12.30 6.28
N VAL A 3 3.45 -13.55 6.26
CA VAL A 3 3.94 -14.23 5.05
C VAL A 3 3.21 -15.56 4.99
N GLU A 4 2.47 -15.81 3.91
CA GLU A 4 1.43 -16.82 3.88
C GLU A 4 1.56 -17.73 2.65
N ILE A 5 1.10 -18.97 2.78
CA ILE A 5 0.83 -19.90 1.68
C ILE A 5 -0.68 -20.08 1.65
N GLY A 6 -1.29 -19.96 0.48
CA GLY A 6 -2.73 -20.07 0.35
C GLY A 6 -3.17 -20.67 -0.98
N SER A 7 -4.46 -20.95 -1.16
CA SER A 7 -5.55 -20.68 -0.19
C SER A 7 -6.23 -21.95 0.36
N THR A 8 -5.71 -23.14 0.07
CA THR A 8 -6.28 -24.43 0.50
C THR A 8 -5.25 -25.26 1.27
N GLU A 9 -5.74 -26.27 2.00
CA GLU A 9 -4.87 -27.21 2.72
C GLU A 9 -3.86 -27.92 1.82
N GLU A 10 -4.24 -28.21 0.57
CA GLU A 10 -3.35 -28.73 -0.46
C GLU A 10 -2.14 -27.80 -0.66
N TYR A 11 -2.37 -26.49 -0.79
CA TYR A 11 -1.29 -25.52 -0.92
C TYR A 11 -0.50 -25.37 0.37
N TRP A 12 -1.13 -25.37 1.54
CA TRP A 12 -0.44 -25.23 2.82
C TRP A 12 0.56 -26.36 3.09
N ARG A 13 0.29 -27.56 2.59
CA ARG A 13 1.15 -28.74 2.76
C ARG A 13 2.31 -28.79 1.77
N ARG A 14 2.43 -27.83 0.85
CA ARG A 14 3.52 -27.77 -0.12
C ARG A 14 4.86 -27.43 0.54
N GLN A 15 5.75 -28.43 0.58
CA GLN A 15 7.09 -28.27 1.15
C GLN A 15 7.96 -27.28 0.37
N ASP A 16 7.82 -27.22 -0.95
CA ASP A 16 8.58 -26.28 -1.79
C ASP A 16 8.18 -24.81 -1.53
N ALA A 17 6.89 -24.54 -1.35
CA ALA A 17 6.39 -23.22 -0.93
C ALA A 17 6.86 -22.86 0.49
N ALA A 18 6.81 -23.82 1.43
CA ALA A 18 7.31 -23.62 2.78
C ALA A 18 8.82 -23.32 2.81
N GLN A 19 9.60 -24.04 1.99
CA GLN A 19 11.04 -23.81 1.83
C GLN A 19 11.34 -22.41 1.27
N ALA A 20 10.54 -21.94 0.31
CA ALA A 20 10.68 -20.59 -0.25
C ALA A 20 10.43 -19.51 0.82
N ILE A 21 9.38 -19.64 1.62
CA ILE A 21 9.11 -18.72 2.75
C ILE A 21 10.21 -18.78 3.79
N ALA A 22 10.68 -19.99 4.16
CA ALA A 22 11.76 -20.15 5.13
C ALA A 22 13.04 -19.45 4.67
N LEU A 23 13.40 -19.61 3.39
CA LEU A 23 14.57 -18.94 2.80
C LEU A 23 14.38 -17.41 2.76
N LEU A 24 13.19 -16.93 2.40
CA LEU A 24 12.85 -15.51 2.40
C LEU A 24 13.03 -14.89 3.79
N VAL A 25 12.47 -15.52 4.83
CA VAL A 25 12.60 -15.05 6.22
C VAL A 25 14.05 -15.12 6.69
N TRP A 26 14.75 -16.22 6.38
CA TRP A 26 16.15 -16.40 6.74
C TRP A 26 17.07 -15.32 6.16
N ARG A 27 16.93 -15.00 4.87
CA ARG A 27 17.69 -13.95 4.19
C ARG A 27 17.24 -12.55 4.61
N GLY A 28 15.93 -12.32 4.63
CA GLY A 28 15.33 -11.03 4.94
C GLY A 28 15.63 -10.55 6.36
N LEU A 29 15.80 -11.46 7.31
CA LEU A 29 16.19 -11.17 8.70
C LEU A 29 17.69 -11.38 8.98
N GLY A 30 18.49 -11.74 7.98
CA GLY A 30 19.93 -11.92 8.16
C GLY A 30 20.33 -13.07 9.09
N LEU A 31 19.47 -14.06 9.30
CA LEU A 31 19.69 -15.16 10.28
C LEU A 31 20.89 -16.06 9.92
N GLY A 32 21.35 -15.99 8.66
CA GLY A 32 22.55 -16.70 8.19
C GLY A 32 23.88 -15.96 8.39
N GLY A 33 23.89 -14.81 9.07
CA GLY A 33 25.10 -14.01 9.27
C GLY A 33 25.60 -13.25 8.04
N GLY A 34 24.79 -13.22 6.97
CA GLY A 34 25.03 -12.42 5.76
C GLY A 34 24.43 -11.01 5.85
N ILE A 35 24.54 -10.24 4.76
CA ILE A 35 23.89 -8.93 4.64
C ILE A 35 22.37 -9.14 4.69
N THR A 36 21.70 -8.38 5.56
CA THR A 36 20.25 -8.44 5.72
C THR A 36 19.58 -7.74 4.54
N GLU A 37 18.78 -8.48 3.76
CA GLU A 37 18.08 -7.91 2.59
C GLU A 37 16.87 -7.06 3.00
N GLY A 38 16.25 -7.35 4.15
CA GLY A 38 15.02 -6.70 4.63
C GLY A 38 15.25 -5.56 5.63
N ASP A 39 16.48 -5.10 5.83
CA ASP A 39 16.76 -4.03 6.80
C ASP A 39 16.43 -2.67 6.18
N TRP A 40 15.56 -1.91 6.85
CA TRP A 40 15.31 -0.52 6.49
C TRP A 40 16.52 0.33 6.89
N GLY A 41 17.43 0.49 5.94
CA GLY A 41 18.59 1.36 6.09
C GLY A 41 18.17 2.83 6.13
N ARG A 42 17.99 3.40 7.31
CA ARG A 42 17.71 4.84 7.52
C ARG A 42 18.72 5.77 6.81
N ASN A 43 19.93 5.27 6.52
CA ASN A 43 21.04 6.02 5.92
C ASN A 43 21.29 5.67 4.44
N GLY A 44 20.49 4.78 3.83
CA GLY A 44 20.70 4.29 2.47
C GLY A 44 19.72 4.90 1.47
N GLY A 45 19.98 6.14 1.02
CA GLY A 45 19.30 6.77 -0.12
C GLY A 45 17.81 7.11 0.07
N SER A 46 17.25 7.90 -0.87
CA SER A 46 15.84 8.25 -0.91
C SER A 46 15.01 7.04 -1.39
N ASN A 47 14.72 6.13 -0.47
CA ASN A 47 13.88 4.98 -0.77
C ASN A 47 12.42 5.42 -0.83
N LYS A 48 11.77 5.10 -1.96
CA LYS A 48 10.37 5.43 -2.20
C LYS A 48 9.51 4.36 -1.54
N ILE A 49 8.50 4.79 -0.80
CA ILE A 49 7.56 3.90 -0.12
C ILE A 49 6.20 4.03 -0.78
N LEU A 50 5.74 2.91 -1.32
CA LEU A 50 4.41 2.78 -1.86
C LEU A 50 3.39 2.73 -0.72
N PHE A 51 2.48 3.72 -0.70
CA PHE A 51 1.24 3.66 0.07
C PHE A 51 0.08 3.41 -0.89
N GLY A 52 -0.46 2.19 -0.90
CA GLY A 52 -1.45 1.77 -1.90
C GLY A 52 -2.88 2.01 -1.44
N ILE A 53 -3.70 2.57 -2.33
CA ILE A 53 -5.12 2.84 -2.07
C ILE A 53 -5.95 2.31 -3.24
N GLY A 54 -6.86 1.39 -2.94
CA GLY A 54 -7.73 0.73 -3.91
C GLY A 54 -7.32 -0.70 -4.24
N GLY A 55 -7.92 -1.22 -5.31
CA GLY A 55 -7.79 -2.61 -5.74
C GLY A 55 -8.64 -3.58 -4.92
N GLY A 56 -8.59 -4.85 -5.34
CA GLY A 56 -9.14 -5.98 -4.60
C GLY A 56 -8.16 -6.52 -3.56
N HIS A 57 -8.46 -7.69 -3.00
CA HIS A 57 -7.66 -8.32 -1.94
C HIS A 57 -6.18 -8.54 -2.34
N TYR A 58 -5.91 -8.89 -3.61
CA TYR A 58 -4.56 -9.16 -4.11
C TYR A 58 -3.83 -7.96 -4.73
N ALA A 59 -4.47 -6.78 -4.79
CA ALA A 59 -3.84 -5.51 -5.15
C ALA A 59 -2.89 -5.52 -6.41
N PRO A 60 -3.26 -6.13 -7.55
CA PRO A 60 -2.32 -6.41 -8.65
C PRO A 60 -1.62 -5.16 -9.21
N ARG A 61 -2.31 -4.02 -9.31
CA ARG A 61 -1.71 -2.77 -9.82
C ARG A 61 -0.69 -2.15 -8.87
N HIS A 62 -0.83 -2.40 -7.57
CA HIS A 62 0.19 -2.02 -6.61
C HIS A 62 1.39 -2.97 -6.76
N MET A 63 1.16 -4.27 -6.95
CA MET A 63 2.22 -5.25 -7.12
C MET A 63 3.10 -5.00 -8.34
N ASP A 64 2.56 -4.46 -9.44
CA ASP A 64 3.33 -4.01 -10.61
C ASP A 64 4.39 -2.95 -10.27
N ILE A 65 4.20 -2.23 -9.15
CA ILE A 65 5.15 -1.25 -8.62
C ILE A 65 6.09 -1.91 -7.61
N VAL A 66 5.55 -2.74 -6.71
CA VAL A 66 6.33 -3.43 -5.66
C VAL A 66 7.46 -4.28 -6.20
N ILE A 67 7.27 -4.90 -7.38
CA ILE A 67 8.28 -5.78 -7.98
C ILE A 67 9.50 -5.03 -8.53
N LYS A 68 9.47 -3.70 -8.56
CA LYS A 68 10.60 -2.88 -9.02
C LYS A 68 11.65 -2.74 -7.92
N ASP A 69 12.92 -2.75 -8.31
CA ASP A 69 14.03 -2.57 -7.38
C ASP A 69 13.97 -1.20 -6.68
N GLY A 70 14.29 -1.17 -5.38
CA GLY A 70 14.36 0.07 -4.60
C GLY A 70 13.02 0.61 -4.10
N VAL A 71 11.92 -0.12 -4.33
CA VAL A 71 10.59 0.24 -3.81
C VAL A 71 10.29 -0.53 -2.53
N TRP A 72 9.93 0.21 -1.49
CA TRP A 72 9.39 -0.37 -0.26
C TRP A 72 7.88 -0.24 -0.22
N VAL A 73 7.22 -1.10 0.54
CA VAL A 73 5.76 -1.14 0.60
C VAL A 73 5.30 -0.89 2.02
N GLY A 74 4.47 0.14 2.16
CA GLY A 74 3.74 0.43 3.37
C GLY A 74 2.41 -0.31 3.41
N HIS A 75 1.39 0.36 3.92
CA HIS A 75 0.05 -0.18 3.92
C HIS A 75 -0.57 -0.18 2.51
N LEU A 76 -1.35 -1.23 2.21
CA LEU A 76 -2.21 -1.34 1.04
C LEU A 76 -3.67 -1.40 1.51
N LEU A 77 -4.44 -0.35 1.24
CA LEU A 77 -5.85 -0.26 1.60
C LEU A 77 -6.70 -0.73 0.42
N SER A 78 -7.39 -1.86 0.56
CA SER A 78 -8.30 -2.35 -0.47
C SER A 78 -9.49 -1.41 -0.66
N GLY A 79 -10.05 -1.35 -1.87
CA GLY A 79 -11.17 -0.45 -2.16
C GLY A 79 -12.41 -0.72 -1.30
N TYR A 80 -12.66 -1.99 -0.93
CA TYR A 80 -13.79 -2.38 -0.07
C TYR A 80 -13.58 -2.04 1.41
N SER A 81 -12.35 -1.75 1.85
CA SER A 81 -12.07 -1.28 3.22
C SER A 81 -12.35 0.22 3.38
N LEU A 82 -12.45 0.95 2.28
CA LEU A 82 -12.70 2.39 2.26
C LEU A 82 -14.20 2.67 2.14
N LEU A 83 -14.88 2.60 3.28
CA LEU A 83 -16.32 2.85 3.36
C LEU A 83 -16.62 4.33 3.08
N MET A 84 -17.21 4.59 1.92
CA MET A 84 -17.60 5.92 1.44
C MET A 84 -19.10 5.95 1.19
N GLU A 85 -19.79 6.91 1.79
CA GLU A 85 -21.21 7.15 1.55
C GLU A 85 -21.40 7.96 0.27
N ASP A 86 -22.35 7.54 -0.58
CA ASP A 86 -22.62 8.21 -1.85
C ASP A 86 -23.26 9.59 -1.60
N PRO A 87 -22.65 10.69 -2.07
CA PRO A 87 -23.12 12.05 -1.79
C PRO A 87 -24.36 12.46 -2.62
N GLY A 88 -25.00 11.53 -3.34
CA GLY A 88 -26.26 11.75 -4.03
C GLY A 88 -26.12 12.63 -5.28
N GLN A 89 -27.00 13.64 -5.43
CA GLN A 89 -27.02 14.55 -6.59
C GLN A 89 -25.88 15.59 -6.59
N SER A 90 -25.11 15.72 -5.49
CA SER A 90 -24.03 16.70 -5.35
C SER A 90 -22.70 16.31 -6.02
N LYS A 91 -22.69 15.26 -6.86
CA LYS A 91 -21.49 14.70 -7.51
C LYS A 91 -20.76 15.64 -8.47
N THR A 92 -21.39 16.74 -8.89
CA THR A 92 -20.87 17.70 -9.88
C THR A 92 -19.95 18.77 -9.28
N GLN A 93 -20.03 19.01 -7.97
CA GLN A 93 -19.09 19.85 -7.20
C GLN A 93 -18.79 19.13 -5.89
N LEU A 94 -17.89 18.15 -5.94
CA LEU A 94 -17.51 17.38 -4.77
C LEU A 94 -16.71 18.27 -3.80
N ASN A 95 -17.41 18.90 -2.86
CA ASN A 95 -16.80 19.25 -1.59
C ASN A 95 -16.42 17.92 -0.93
N THR A 96 -15.13 17.73 -0.65
CA THR A 96 -14.59 16.56 0.01
C THR A 96 -15.38 16.26 1.28
N GLU A 97 -15.77 17.26 2.06
CA GLU A 97 -16.56 17.14 3.31
C GLU A 97 -17.94 16.49 3.13
N ALA A 98 -18.51 16.54 1.92
CA ALA A 98 -19.84 15.97 1.64
C ALA A 98 -19.82 14.44 1.52
N VAL A 99 -18.65 13.81 1.44
CA VAL A 99 -18.50 12.35 1.36
C VAL A 99 -18.27 11.78 2.76
N HIS A 100 -19.32 11.24 3.38
CA HIS A 100 -19.23 10.62 4.70
C HIS A 100 -18.66 9.19 4.66
N GLY A 101 -18.54 8.55 5.82
CA GLY A 101 -17.90 7.25 6.02
C GLY A 101 -16.50 7.35 6.64
N THR A 102 -15.89 6.20 6.93
CA THR A 102 -14.65 6.08 7.73
C THR A 102 -13.36 6.03 6.90
N TRP A 103 -13.47 6.35 5.61
CA TRP A 103 -12.37 6.21 4.65
C TRP A 103 -11.21 7.19 4.91
N ARG A 104 -11.49 8.39 5.44
CA ARG A 104 -10.46 9.39 5.77
C ARG A 104 -9.59 8.91 6.92
N GLU A 105 -10.24 8.44 7.98
CA GLU A 105 -9.57 7.92 9.17
C GLU A 105 -8.74 6.69 8.81
N ALA A 106 -9.29 5.79 7.97
CA ALA A 106 -8.55 4.63 7.47
C ALA A 106 -7.27 5.03 6.71
N ILE A 107 -7.36 6.02 5.82
CA ILE A 107 -6.20 6.54 5.08
C ILE A 107 -5.18 7.16 6.04
N ILE A 108 -5.61 8.00 6.98
CA ILE A 108 -4.71 8.71 7.91
C ILE A 108 -3.98 7.73 8.82
N VAL A 109 -4.71 6.80 9.44
CA VAL A 109 -4.10 5.80 10.33
C VAL A 109 -3.09 4.94 9.58
N ALA A 110 -3.42 4.48 8.38
CA ALA A 110 -2.52 3.67 7.56
C ALA A 110 -1.31 4.47 7.06
N PHE A 111 -1.49 5.74 6.72
CA PHE A 111 -0.41 6.63 6.31
C PHE A 111 0.57 6.90 7.46
N GLU A 112 0.06 7.27 8.64
CA GLU A 112 0.91 7.54 9.82
C GLU A 112 1.62 6.28 10.32
N ALA A 113 0.97 5.11 10.25
CA ALA A 113 1.61 3.84 10.55
C ALA A 113 2.72 3.52 9.53
N THR A 114 2.50 3.79 8.24
CA THR A 114 3.53 3.65 7.19
C THR A 114 4.70 4.59 7.46
N LYS A 115 4.43 5.85 7.77
CA LYS A 115 5.45 6.86 8.10
C LYS A 115 6.27 6.52 9.33
N SER A 116 5.64 5.94 10.33
CA SER A 116 6.32 5.46 11.53
C SER A 116 7.23 4.26 11.25
N ALA A 117 6.83 3.36 10.35
CA ALA A 117 7.61 2.19 9.95
C ALA A 117 8.82 2.55 9.07
N PHE A 118 8.75 3.64 8.30
CA PHE A 118 9.78 4.06 7.34
C PHE A 118 10.30 5.49 7.63
N PRO A 119 10.97 5.72 8.78
CA PRO A 119 11.43 7.05 9.15
C PRO A 119 12.45 7.58 8.13
N GLY A 120 12.20 8.79 7.62
CA GLY A 120 13.04 9.46 6.61
C GLY A 120 12.77 9.05 5.17
N GLY A 121 11.86 8.09 4.94
CA GLY A 121 11.49 7.62 3.61
C GLY A 121 10.54 8.56 2.88
N GLU A 122 10.58 8.54 1.53
CA GLU A 122 9.63 9.29 0.70
C GLU A 122 8.39 8.47 0.41
N ILE A 123 7.28 8.76 1.10
CA ILE A 123 6.02 8.06 0.90
C ILE A 123 5.26 8.68 -0.26
N LEU A 124 4.88 7.85 -1.22
CA LEU A 124 4.04 8.21 -2.36
C LEU A 124 2.77 7.36 -2.34
N ALA A 125 1.62 8.03 -2.27
CA ALA A 125 0.33 7.39 -2.43
C ALA A 125 0.13 6.99 -3.89
N HIS A 126 -0.19 5.72 -4.14
CA HIS A 126 -0.62 5.25 -5.46
C HIS A 126 -2.09 4.85 -5.38
N LEU A 127 -2.92 5.43 -6.25
CA LEU A 127 -4.32 5.06 -6.38
C LEU A 127 -4.50 3.99 -7.46
N ASP A 128 -5.24 2.93 -7.16
CA ASP A 128 -5.84 2.11 -8.21
C ASP A 128 -7.07 2.83 -8.78
N HIS A 129 -6.87 3.60 -9.85
CA HIS A 129 -7.95 4.35 -10.47
C HIS A 129 -9.09 3.46 -11.00
N LYS A 130 -8.85 2.20 -11.40
CA LYS A 130 -9.93 1.38 -11.97
C LYS A 130 -10.76 0.66 -10.90
N SER A 131 -10.39 0.72 -9.62
CA SER A 131 -11.17 0.13 -8.52
C SER A 131 -12.22 1.07 -7.93
N PHE A 132 -12.30 2.32 -8.37
CA PHE A 132 -13.17 3.35 -7.78
C PHE A 132 -14.07 3.99 -8.82
N LYS A 133 -15.25 4.45 -8.39
CA LYS A 133 -16.09 5.39 -9.17
C LYS A 133 -15.37 6.74 -9.28
N SER A 134 -15.70 7.52 -10.31
CA SER A 134 -15.06 8.84 -10.55
C SER A 134 -15.16 9.77 -9.34
N TRP A 135 -16.31 9.82 -8.66
CA TRP A 135 -16.49 10.67 -7.49
C TRP A 135 -15.65 10.21 -6.29
N GLN A 136 -15.45 8.90 -6.10
CA GLN A 136 -14.58 8.36 -5.05
C GLN A 136 -13.12 8.73 -5.30
N ARG A 137 -12.65 8.58 -6.54
CA ARG A 137 -11.28 8.99 -6.91
C ARG A 137 -11.03 10.46 -6.65
N ASN A 138 -12.00 11.30 -7.02
CA ASN A 138 -11.88 12.74 -6.82
C ASN A 138 -11.85 13.07 -5.33
N ALA A 139 -12.75 12.51 -4.52
CA ALA A 139 -12.76 12.72 -3.08
C ALA A 139 -11.45 12.27 -2.42
N ILE A 140 -10.94 11.08 -2.77
CA ILE A 140 -9.66 10.58 -2.25
C ILE A 140 -8.50 11.46 -2.69
N THR A 141 -8.41 11.80 -3.97
CA THR A 141 -7.33 12.67 -4.51
C THR A 141 -7.32 14.03 -3.82
N THR A 142 -8.48 14.67 -3.71
CA THR A 142 -8.61 15.96 -3.02
C THR A 142 -8.19 15.86 -1.56
N PHE A 143 -8.65 14.83 -0.85
CA PHE A 143 -8.28 14.61 0.55
C PHE A 143 -6.77 14.39 0.73
N LEU A 144 -6.13 13.59 -0.13
CA LEU A 144 -4.68 13.39 -0.06
C LEU A 144 -3.92 14.71 -0.23
N VAL A 145 -4.37 15.59 -1.13
CA VAL A 145 -3.78 16.92 -1.32
C VAL A 145 -4.00 17.81 -0.09
N GLU A 146 -5.21 17.82 0.48
CA GLU A 146 -5.52 18.56 1.72
C GLU A 146 -4.64 18.13 2.89
N GLN A 147 -4.31 16.83 2.97
CA GLN A 147 -3.46 16.25 4.00
C GLN A 147 -1.96 16.33 3.66
N ASN A 148 -1.60 16.98 2.54
CA ASN A 148 -0.22 17.10 2.05
C ASN A 148 0.47 15.74 1.85
N ILE A 149 -0.29 14.72 1.45
CA ILE A 149 0.20 13.39 1.10
C ILE A 149 0.51 13.39 -0.40
N LYS A 150 1.77 13.13 -0.78
CA LYS A 150 2.19 13.08 -2.18
C LYS A 150 1.52 11.94 -2.92
N ILE A 151 1.03 12.21 -4.13
CA ILE A 151 0.46 11.20 -5.02
C ILE A 151 1.48 10.90 -6.12
N GLY A 152 1.84 9.63 -6.28
CA GLY A 152 2.79 9.15 -7.28
C GLY A 152 2.12 8.37 -8.41
N LYS A 153 2.70 8.44 -9.60
CA LYS A 153 2.45 7.56 -10.75
C LYS A 153 3.35 6.33 -10.65
N PRO A 154 3.03 5.21 -11.33
CA PRO A 154 3.91 4.05 -11.39
C PRO A 154 5.34 4.36 -11.85
N SER A 155 5.53 5.35 -12.72
CA SER A 155 6.84 5.84 -13.20
C SER A 155 7.67 6.50 -12.10
N ASP A 156 7.00 7.06 -11.10
CA ASP A 156 7.65 7.81 -10.03
C ASP A 156 8.30 6.87 -9.02
N PHE A 157 8.15 5.55 -9.14
CA PHE A 157 8.77 4.51 -8.32
C PHE A 157 9.97 3.82 -9.01
N SER A 158 10.31 4.25 -10.22
CA SER A 158 11.52 3.84 -10.95
C SER A 158 12.58 4.93 -10.94
#